data_AF-A0A7Y2J6D0-F1
#
_entry.id   AF-A0A7Y2J6D0-F1
#
_cell.length_a   1.000
_cell.length_b   1.000
_cell.length_c   1.000
_cell.angle_alpha   90.00
_cell.angle_beta   90.00
_cell.angle_gamma   90.00
#
_symmetry.space_group_name_H-M   'P 1'
#
loop_
_entity.id
_entity.type
_entity.pdbx_description
1 polymer ?
#
loop_
_entity_poly.entity_id
_entity_poly.type
_entity_poly.pdbx_seq_one_letter_code
_entity_poly.pdbx_strand_id
1 'polypeptide(L)'
;MKSINKYANWTPYLYFIAVTIYWFTDINREEGLSAYPILLLAIPFLWQIIKPNGKLNFYLGICFICLSSYMILAYLSDLMNIPPLILAKGFIIYSGIFVFLNFIMSAWIVRNSYKRTF
;
A
#
# COMPACT_ATOMS: atom_id res chain seq x y z
N MET A 1 -17.80 -10.47 19.12
CA MET A 1 -17.41 -9.31 18.28
C MET A 1 -16.01 -8.73 18.56
N LYS A 2 -15.41 -8.85 19.76
CA LYS A 2 -14.03 -8.36 20.02
C LYS A 2 -12.92 -9.05 19.20
N SER A 3 -13.04 -10.35 18.90
CA SER A 3 -12.01 -11.09 18.14
C SER A 3 -11.94 -10.74 16.65
N ILE A 4 -13.09 -10.49 15.99
CA ILE A 4 -13.12 -10.12 14.56
C ILE A 4 -12.35 -8.82 14.33
N ASN A 5 -12.53 -7.85 15.23
CA ASN A 5 -11.84 -6.57 15.17
C ASN A 5 -10.32 -6.70 15.43
N LYS A 6 -9.88 -7.74 16.15
CA LYS A 6 -8.45 -8.00 16.40
C LYS A 6 -7.73 -8.45 15.11
N TYR A 7 -8.35 -9.34 14.33
CA TYR A 7 -7.79 -9.82 13.07
C TYR A 7 -7.92 -8.81 11.92
N ALA A 8 -9.00 -8.02 11.90
CA ALA A 8 -9.17 -6.95 10.92
C ALA A 8 -8.06 -5.88 10.97
N ASN A 9 -7.40 -5.72 12.13
CA ASN A 9 -6.27 -4.80 12.26
C ASN A 9 -5.01 -5.28 11.54
N TRP A 10 -4.94 -6.56 11.13
CA TRP A 10 -3.81 -7.11 10.38
C TRP A 10 -3.95 -6.96 8.86
N THR A 11 -5.17 -6.73 8.38
CA THR A 11 -5.50 -6.53 6.97
C THR A 11 -4.54 -5.59 6.24
N PRO A 12 -4.24 -4.37 6.75
CA PRO A 12 -3.37 -3.47 5.99
C PRO A 12 -1.93 -3.98 5.87
N TYR A 13 -1.37 -4.67 6.86
CA TYR A 13 0.00 -5.22 6.75
C TYR A 13 0.07 -6.36 5.74
N LEU A 14 -0.92 -7.27 5.78
CA LEU A 14 -1.02 -8.35 4.80
C LEU A 14 -1.21 -7.79 3.38
N TYR A 15 -2.00 -6.73 3.24
CA TYR A 15 -2.15 -6.01 1.99
C TYR A 15 -0.81 -5.48 1.46
N PHE A 16 -0.05 -4.73 2.26
CA PHE A 16 1.23 -4.16 1.79
C PHE A 16 2.31 -5.22 1.52
N ILE A 17 2.30 -6.34 2.26
CA ILE A 17 3.15 -7.49 1.94
C ILE A 17 2.77 -8.07 0.58
N ALA A 18 1.48 -8.30 0.33
CA ALA A 18 1.00 -8.82 -0.95
C ALA A 18 1.32 -7.88 -2.12
N VAL A 19 1.12 -6.57 -1.95
CA VAL A 19 1.47 -5.55 -2.94
C VAL A 19 2.97 -5.57 -3.23
N THR A 20 3.81 -5.62 -2.20
CA THR A 20 5.28 -5.69 -2.36
C THR A 20 5.70 -6.95 -3.10
N ILE A 21 5.14 -8.12 -2.77
CA ILE A 21 5.45 -9.39 -3.45
C ILE A 21 4.97 -9.38 -4.90
N TYR A 22 3.77 -8.87 -5.15
CA TYR A 22 3.23 -8.73 -6.51
C TYR A 22 4.16 -7.85 -7.36
N TRP A 23 4.54 -6.69 -6.84
CA TRP A 23 5.36 -5.73 -7.57
C TRP A 23 6.79 -6.25 -7.78
N PHE A 24 7.36 -6.92 -6.78
CA PHE A 24 8.62 -7.64 -6.93
C PHE A 24 8.53 -8.70 -8.04
N THR A 25 7.47 -9.50 -8.07
CA THR A 25 7.32 -10.57 -9.05
C THR A 25 7.24 -10.02 -10.48
N ASP A 26 6.56 -8.90 -10.66
CA ASP A 26 6.42 -8.22 -11.94
C ASP A 26 7.78 -7.67 -12.42
N ILE A 27 8.46 -6.88 -11.58
CA ILE A 27 9.76 -6.27 -11.93
C ILE A 27 10.88 -7.30 -12.05
N ASN A 28 10.89 -8.34 -11.20
CA ASN A 28 11.91 -9.39 -11.24
C ASN A 28 11.89 -10.19 -12.55
N ARG A 29 10.75 -10.23 -13.28
CA ARG A 29 10.69 -10.86 -14.60
C ARG A 29 11.48 -10.08 -15.66
N GLU A 30 11.50 -8.76 -15.54
CA GLU A 30 12.14 -7.85 -16.50
C GLU A 30 13.60 -7.54 -16.10
N GLU A 31 13.85 -7.29 -14.80
CA GLU A 31 15.13 -6.75 -14.33
C GLU A 31 15.94 -7.69 -13.40
N GLY A 32 15.35 -8.82 -12.98
CA GLY A 32 16.03 -9.82 -12.15
C GLY A 32 16.54 -9.28 -10.80
N LEU A 33 17.87 -9.32 -10.58
CA LEU A 33 18.48 -9.01 -9.29
C LEU A 33 18.24 -7.57 -8.79
N SER A 34 18.01 -6.60 -9.69
CA SER A 34 17.71 -5.22 -9.30
C SER A 34 16.35 -5.07 -8.60
N ALA A 35 15.47 -6.06 -8.68
CA ALA A 35 14.16 -6.06 -8.04
C ALA A 35 14.22 -6.38 -6.53
N TYR A 36 15.28 -7.02 -6.04
CA TYR A 36 15.38 -7.45 -4.64
C TYR A 36 15.24 -6.35 -3.58
N PRO A 37 15.68 -5.10 -3.80
CA PRO A 37 15.40 -3.99 -2.89
C PRO A 37 13.90 -3.77 -2.61
N ILE A 38 13.01 -4.15 -3.54
CA ILE A 38 11.55 -4.06 -3.35
C ILE A 38 11.11 -4.97 -2.20
N LEU A 39 11.65 -6.19 -2.10
CA LEU A 39 11.33 -7.11 -1.01
C LEU A 39 11.71 -6.54 0.36
N LEU A 40 12.72 -5.67 0.44
CA LEU A 40 13.10 -5.02 1.69
C LEU A 40 11.97 -4.11 2.23
N LEU A 41 11.11 -3.59 1.35
CA LEU A 41 9.94 -2.79 1.75
C LEU A 41 8.89 -3.63 2.50
N ALA A 42 8.86 -4.96 2.34
CA ALA A 42 7.95 -5.84 3.07
C ALA A 42 8.38 -6.06 4.53
N ILE A 43 9.67 -5.90 4.84
CA ILE A 43 10.24 -6.13 6.17
C ILE A 43 9.52 -5.35 7.28
N PRO A 44 9.32 -4.03 7.18
CA PRO A 44 8.61 -3.28 8.23
C PRO A 44 7.18 -3.79 8.46
N PHE A 45 6.49 -4.26 7.42
CA PHE A 45 5.14 -4.82 7.54
C PHE A 45 5.13 -6.20 8.17
N LEU A 46 6.08 -7.07 7.80
CA LEU A 46 6.30 -8.37 8.45
C LEU A 46 6.60 -8.20 9.93
N TRP A 47 7.44 -7.22 10.27
CA TRP A 47 7.78 -6.92 11.66
C TRP A 47 6.54 -6.51 12.47
N GLN A 48 5.62 -5.74 11.90
CA GLN A 48 4.38 -5.35 12.58
C GLN A 48 3.44 -6.53 12.88
N ILE A 49 3.50 -7.61 12.09
CA ILE A 49 2.73 -8.84 12.34
C ILE A 49 3.35 -9.62 13.51
N ILE A 50 4.67 -9.80 13.49
CA ILE A 50 5.39 -10.60 14.50
C ILE A 50 5.44 -9.85 15.84
N LYS A 51 5.84 -8.59 15.82
CA LYS A 51 6.04 -7.75 17.01
C LYS A 51 5.48 -6.34 16.77
N PRO A 52 4.18 -6.13 17.04
CA PRO A 52 3.54 -4.85 16.79
C PRO A 52 4.21 -3.73 17.61
N ASN A 53 4.55 -2.64 16.95
CA ASN A 53 5.16 -1.46 17.56
C ASN A 53 4.42 -0.20 17.12
N GLY A 54 3.78 0.48 18.08
CA GLY A 54 2.93 1.65 17.81
C GLY A 54 3.66 2.81 17.14
N LYS A 55 4.92 3.08 17.49
CA LYS A 55 5.71 4.16 16.86
C LYS A 55 6.02 3.84 15.40
N LEU A 56 6.57 2.65 15.16
CA LEU A 56 6.86 2.20 13.79
C LEU A 56 5.57 2.14 12.95
N ASN A 57 4.46 1.72 13.54
CA ASN A 57 3.18 1.65 12.85
C ASN A 57 2.67 3.03 12.41
N PHE A 58 2.81 4.02 13.30
CA PHE A 58 2.44 5.39 13.01
C PHE A 58 3.29 6.01 11.89
N TYR A 59 4.62 5.83 11.96
CA TYR A 59 5.52 6.31 10.90
C TYR A 59 5.24 5.64 9.55
N LEU A 60 5.05 4.32 9.51
CA LEU A 60 4.69 3.61 8.29
C LEU A 60 3.36 4.12 7.72
N GLY A 61 2.35 4.31 8.58
CA GLY A 61 1.07 4.86 8.18
C GLY A 61 1.20 6.23 7.52
N ILE A 62 1.95 7.15 8.14
CA ILE A 62 2.17 8.50 7.57
C ILE A 62 2.94 8.44 6.26
N CYS A 63 4.06 7.70 6.21
CA CYS A 63 4.87 7.58 5.01
C CYS A 63 4.05 7.07 3.82
N PHE A 64 3.22 6.03 4.04
CA PHE A 64 2.40 5.47 2.98
C PHE A 64 1.16 6.32 2.66
N ILE A 65 0.61 7.11 3.60
CA ILE A 65 -0.39 8.14 3.28
C ILE A 65 0.22 9.18 2.35
N CYS A 66 1.42 9.69 2.65
CA CYS A 66 2.10 10.67 1.80
C CYS A 66 2.39 10.10 0.41
N LEU A 67 2.94 8.89 0.34
CA LEU A 67 3.24 8.20 -0.91
C LEU A 67 1.97 7.97 -1.74
N SER A 68 0.92 7.44 -1.14
CA SER A 68 -0.35 7.19 -1.85
C SER A 68 -1.04 8.49 -2.28
N SER A 69 -0.97 9.55 -1.48
CA SER A 69 -1.48 10.88 -1.87
C SER A 69 -0.74 11.43 -3.09
N TYR A 70 0.59 11.27 -3.13
CA TYR A 70 1.37 11.63 -4.31
C TYR A 70 0.97 10.80 -5.53
N MET A 71 0.78 9.48 -5.38
CA MET A 71 0.31 8.61 -6.46
C MET A 71 -1.10 8.98 -6.96
N ILE A 72 -2.00 9.43 -6.08
CA ILE A 72 -3.32 9.95 -6.47
C ILE A 72 -3.16 11.18 -7.37
N LEU A 73 -2.31 12.13 -6.96
CA LEU A 73 -2.06 13.34 -7.76
C LEU A 73 -1.43 13.01 -9.11
N ALA A 74 -0.45 12.09 -9.15
CA ALA A 74 0.15 11.63 -10.40
C ALA A 74 -0.89 10.97 -11.30
N TYR A 75 -1.72 10.06 -10.76
CA TYR A 75 -2.81 9.42 -11.49
C TYR A 75 -3.82 10.42 -12.06
N LEU A 76 -4.24 11.41 -11.27
CA LEU A 76 -5.15 12.47 -11.74
C LEU A 76 -4.50 13.34 -12.81
N SER A 77 -3.21 13.64 -12.68
CA SER A 77 -2.47 14.42 -13.68
C SER A 77 -2.36 13.68 -15.00
N ASP A 78 -2.11 12.36 -14.96
CA ASP A 78 -2.07 11.53 -16.16
C ASP A 78 -3.46 11.43 -16.79
N LEU A 79 -4.51 11.26 -15.97
CA LEU A 79 -5.89 11.18 -16.46
C LEU A 79 -6.31 12.41 -17.29
N MET A 80 -5.81 13.59 -16.93
CA MET A 80 -6.09 14.84 -17.67
C MET A 80 -5.34 14.95 -19.00
N ASN A 81 -4.26 14.17 -19.19
CA ASN A 81 -3.40 14.22 -20.38
C ASN A 81 -3.56 13.00 -21.32
N ILE A 82 -4.40 12.02 -20.98
CA ILE A 82 -4.53 10.77 -21.75
C ILE A 82 -5.53 10.89 -22.92
N PRO A 83 -5.16 10.49 -24.15
CA PRO A 83 -6.09 10.35 -25.27
C PRO A 83 -7.20 9.31 -25.02
N PRO A 84 -8.44 9.55 -25.48
CA PRO A 84 -9.62 8.72 -25.16
C PRO A 84 -9.52 7.25 -25.59
N LEU A 85 -8.64 6.91 -26.56
CA LEU A 85 -8.45 5.54 -27.06
C LEU A 85 -7.80 4.60 -26.02
N ILE A 86 -6.99 5.13 -25.10
CA ILE A 86 -6.32 4.36 -24.03
C ILE A 86 -7.29 4.11 -22.86
N LEU A 87 -8.26 5.01 -22.67
CA LEU A 87 -9.28 4.94 -21.61
C LEU A 87 -10.11 3.64 -21.68
N ALA A 88 -10.31 3.10 -22.89
CA ALA A 88 -11.10 1.90 -23.14
C ALA A 88 -10.44 0.58 -22.68
N LYS A 89 -9.14 0.56 -22.35
CA LYS A 89 -8.41 -0.67 -22.03
C LYS A 89 -8.49 -1.11 -20.56
N GLY A 90 -9.32 -0.46 -19.73
CA GLY A 90 -9.52 -0.82 -18.31
C GLY A 90 -8.31 -0.57 -17.39
N PHE A 91 -7.11 -0.38 -17.94
CA PHE A 91 -5.87 -0.10 -17.20
C PHE A 91 -6.03 1.10 -16.24
N ILE A 92 -6.70 2.17 -16.68
CA ILE A 92 -6.97 3.36 -15.86
C ILE A 92 -7.85 3.03 -14.65
N ILE A 93 -8.84 2.15 -14.82
CA ILE A 93 -9.75 1.77 -13.74
C ILE A 93 -8.99 0.93 -12.71
N TYR A 94 -8.21 -0.07 -13.15
CA TYR A 94 -7.44 -0.92 -12.25
C TYR A 94 -6.34 -0.14 -11.52
N SER A 95 -5.63 0.77 -12.20
CA SER A 95 -4.60 1.60 -11.58
C SER A 95 -5.22 2.60 -10.59
N GLY A 96 -6.37 3.20 -10.92
CA GLY A 96 -7.12 4.06 -10.01
C GLY A 96 -7.52 3.32 -8.72
N ILE A 97 -8.15 2.15 -8.84
CA ILE A 97 -8.54 1.32 -7.68
C ILE A 97 -7.31 0.98 -6.82
N PHE A 98 -6.20 0.59 -7.44
CA PHE A 98 -4.96 0.27 -6.73
C PHE A 98 -4.44 1.47 -5.93
N VAL A 99 -4.38 2.65 -6.53
CA VAL A 99 -3.92 3.88 -5.86
C VAL A 99 -4.83 4.25 -4.68
N PHE A 100 -6.15 4.17 -4.86
CA PHE A 100 -7.11 4.42 -3.77
C PHE A 100 -7.03 3.39 -2.64
N LEU A 101 -6.86 2.10 -2.95
CA LEU A 101 -6.70 1.06 -1.93
C LEU A 101 -5.45 1.27 -1.08
N ASN A 102 -4.33 1.69 -1.69
CA ASN A 102 -3.12 2.04 -0.94
C ASN A 102 -3.39 3.16 0.06
N PHE A 103 -4.12 4.20 -0.33
CA PHE A 103 -4.49 5.29 0.56
C PHE A 103 -5.38 4.81 1.72
N ILE A 104 -6.42 4.03 1.43
CA ILE A 104 -7.35 3.50 2.45
C ILE A 104 -6.60 2.62 3.46
N MET A 105 -5.74 1.72 3.00
CA MET A 105 -4.98 0.83 3.88
C MET A 105 -3.99 1.60 4.75
N SER A 106 -3.35 2.64 4.21
CA SER A 106 -2.47 3.52 4.97
C SER A 106 -3.22 4.32 6.03
N ALA A 107 -4.39 4.86 5.69
CA ALA A 107 -5.26 5.56 6.63
C ALA A 107 -5.75 4.61 7.74
N TRP A 108 -6.01 3.34 7.42
CA TRP A 108 -6.36 2.33 8.41
C TRP A 108 -5.19 2.08 9.39
N ILE A 109 -3.95 1.98 8.90
CA ILE A 109 -2.77 1.86 9.77
C ILE A 109 -2.68 3.02 10.77
N VAL A 110 -2.86 4.25 10.30
CA VAL A 110 -2.84 5.44 11.16
C VAL A 110 -3.98 5.40 12.18
N ARG A 111 -5.20 5.09 11.74
CA ARG A 111 -6.37 4.92 12.62
C ARG A 111 -6.12 3.89 13.73
N ASN A 112 -5.51 2.75 13.38
CA ASN A 112 -5.19 1.69 14.34
C ASN A 112 -4.10 2.11 15.33
N SER A 113 -3.19 2.99 14.93
CA SER A 113 -2.14 3.54 15.80
C SER A 113 -2.72 4.49 16.85
N TYR A 114 -3.65 5.37 16.46
CA TYR A 114 -4.32 6.27 17.39
C TYR A 114 -5.15 5.54 18.44
N LYS A 115 -5.95 4.55 18.04
CA LYS A 115 -6.81 3.74 18.94
C LYS A 115 -6.05 2.86 19.94
N ARG A 116 -4.74 2.69 19.78
CA ARG A 116 -3.88 1.90 20.68
C ARG A 116 -3.06 2.77 21.63
N THR A 117 -2.96 4.07 21.34
CA THR A 117 -2.13 5.02 22.10
C THR A 117 -2.97 5.83 23.09
N PHE A 118 -4.27 5.98 22.82
CA PHE A 118 -5.29 6.61 23.68
C PHE A 118 -6.43 5.61 23.92
#